data_AF-A0A0G1YFH3-F1
#
_entry.id   AF-A0A0G1YFH3-F1
#
_cell.length_a   1.000
_cell.length_b   1.000
_cell.length_c   1.000
_cell.angle_alpha   90.00
_cell.angle_beta   90.00
_cell.angle_gamma   90.00
#
_symmetry.space_group_name_H-M   'P 1'
#
loop_
_entity.id
_entity.type
_entity.pdbx_description
1 polymer ?
#
loop_
_entity_poly.entity_id
_entity_poly.type
_entity_poly.pdbx_seq_one_letter_code
_entity_poly.pdbx_strand_id
1 'polypeptide(L)'
;MQFDFSLDTEMLTTAAQVAGLRPGTEYFFSVTALETNRESAEFDIVSAMVKGIRLAVTPQDASLLIDWSTLATEAPLSSFILEYGAEPEKFTEKRFLNSELRNYTLRNLINDVKYYLKLTPVDVTGQIIEDLSATAEGTPNGQGFSITPGDEVPFDTTIRTITRTTTATVAPPDVHRSAPHTAATGLPTVAWWALAGSAAAGLMFYWNRRRKLHATAAFLQAMESHYKRT
;
A
#
# COMPACT_ATOMS: atom_id res chain seq x y z
N MET A 1 32.19 -11.82 -23.66
CA MET A 1 31.15 -10.88 -23.18
C MET A 1 31.85 -9.64 -22.66
N GLN A 2 31.22 -8.47 -22.67
CA GLN A 2 31.78 -7.26 -22.08
C GLN A 2 31.08 -7.02 -20.75
N PHE A 3 31.84 -6.84 -19.67
CA PHE A 3 31.29 -6.53 -18.35
C PHE A 3 31.21 -5.02 -18.16
N ASP A 4 30.08 -4.54 -17.66
CA ASP A 4 29.84 -3.11 -17.43
C ASP A 4 30.47 -2.59 -16.13
N PHE A 5 30.85 -3.49 -15.23
CA PHE A 5 31.40 -3.17 -13.92
C PHE A 5 32.60 -4.08 -13.59
N SER A 6 33.59 -3.50 -12.90
CA SER A 6 34.72 -4.23 -12.33
C SER A 6 34.90 -3.81 -10.87
N LEU A 7 35.28 -4.77 -10.03
CA LEU A 7 35.54 -4.58 -8.60
C LEU A 7 36.94 -5.13 -8.30
N ASP A 8 37.87 -4.25 -7.95
CA ASP A 8 39.17 -4.63 -7.42
C ASP A 8 39.05 -4.88 -5.91
N THR A 9 39.62 -5.98 -5.43
CA THR A 9 39.57 -6.36 -4.02
C THR A 9 40.64 -5.68 -3.17
N GLU A 10 41.60 -4.97 -3.78
CA GLU A 10 42.73 -4.24 -3.17
C GLU A 10 43.70 -5.10 -2.33
N MET A 11 43.31 -6.31 -1.95
CA MET A 11 44.08 -7.29 -1.21
C MET A 11 43.93 -8.68 -1.84
N LEU A 12 44.88 -9.56 -1.54
CA LEU A 12 44.82 -10.97 -1.90
C LEU A 12 43.66 -11.65 -1.17
N THR A 13 42.58 -11.93 -1.90
CA THR A 13 41.38 -12.61 -1.39
C THR A 13 40.82 -13.56 -2.45
N THR A 14 40.05 -14.54 -2.00
CA THR A 14 39.28 -15.47 -2.85
C THR A 14 37.77 -15.22 -2.76
N ALA A 15 37.35 -14.14 -2.10
CA ALA A 15 35.96 -13.77 -1.92
C ALA A 15 35.78 -12.25 -2.00
N ALA A 16 34.68 -11.82 -2.59
CA ALA A 16 34.26 -10.43 -2.67
C ALA A 16 32.75 -10.33 -2.41
N GLN A 17 32.33 -9.23 -1.79
CA GLN A 17 30.92 -8.93 -1.59
C GLN A 17 30.49 -7.85 -2.58
N VAL A 18 29.50 -8.16 -3.41
CA VAL A 18 28.87 -7.20 -4.32
C VAL A 18 27.54 -6.76 -3.72
N ALA A 19 27.40 -5.47 -3.45
CA ALA A 19 26.20 -4.86 -2.85
C ALA A 19 25.49 -3.92 -3.84
N GLY A 20 24.29 -3.45 -3.48
CA GLY A 20 23.54 -2.50 -4.29
C GLY A 20 22.92 -3.09 -5.58
N LEU A 21 22.87 -4.42 -5.68
CA LEU A 21 22.25 -5.09 -6.82
C LEU A 21 20.73 -4.88 -6.82
N ARG A 22 20.17 -4.68 -8.02
CA ARG A 22 18.72 -4.54 -8.19
C ARG A 22 18.01 -5.88 -7.97
N PRO A 23 16.99 -5.95 -7.09
CA PRO A 23 16.19 -7.16 -6.93
C PRO A 23 15.49 -7.59 -8.23
N GLY A 24 15.21 -8.88 -8.36
CA GLY A 24 14.56 -9.46 -9.54
C GLY A 24 15.36 -9.32 -10.83
N THR A 25 16.68 -9.10 -10.71
CA THR A 25 17.60 -8.96 -11.84
C THR A 25 18.67 -10.05 -11.76
N GLU A 26 18.92 -10.70 -12.90
CA GLU A 26 20.02 -11.66 -13.03
C GLU A 26 21.32 -10.92 -13.34
N TYR A 27 22.37 -11.25 -12.60
CA TYR A 27 23.72 -10.74 -12.82
C TYR A 27 24.65 -11.89 -13.18
N PHE A 28 25.60 -11.59 -14.06
CA PHE A 28 26.67 -12.50 -14.47
C PHE A 28 27.97 -12.00 -13.87
N PHE A 29 28.72 -12.90 -13.28
CA PHE A 29 29.98 -12.61 -12.61
C PHE A 29 31.08 -13.47 -13.20
N SER A 30 32.25 -12.87 -13.33
CA SER A 30 33.49 -13.61 -13.51
C SER A 30 34.59 -12.97 -12.67
N VAL A 31 35.66 -13.73 -12.47
CA VAL A 31 36.81 -13.35 -11.64
C VAL A 31 38.07 -13.44 -12.50
N THR A 32 38.91 -12.42 -12.39
CA THR A 32 40.27 -12.41 -12.92
C THR A 32 41.27 -12.26 -11.77
N ALA A 33 42.45 -12.85 -11.92
CA ALA A 33 43.55 -12.62 -10.99
C ALA A 33 44.41 -11.47 -11.50
N LEU A 34 44.66 -10.48 -10.64
CA LEU A 34 45.49 -9.32 -10.94
C LEU A 34 46.87 -9.45 -10.27
N GLU A 35 47.93 -9.26 -11.05
CA GLU A 35 49.31 -9.20 -10.59
C GLU A 35 49.99 -7.94 -11.14
N THR A 36 50.12 -6.90 -10.31
CA THR A 36 50.71 -5.58 -10.63
C THR A 36 50.11 -4.90 -11.87
N ASN A 37 50.49 -5.32 -13.08
CA ASN A 37 50.03 -4.81 -14.38
C ASN A 37 49.60 -5.94 -15.33
N ARG A 38 49.42 -7.15 -14.82
CA ARG A 38 49.02 -8.33 -15.60
C ARG A 38 47.75 -8.91 -15.02
N GLU A 39 46.75 -9.06 -15.87
CA GLU A 39 45.49 -9.72 -15.54
C GLU A 39 45.50 -11.13 -16.15
N SER A 40 44.95 -12.11 -15.43
CA SER A 40 44.78 -13.46 -15.95
C SER A 40 43.69 -13.53 -17.01
N ALA A 41 43.55 -14.70 -17.64
CA ALA A 41 42.32 -15.02 -18.35
C ALA A 41 41.12 -15.02 -17.38
N GLU A 42 39.95 -14.75 -17.93
CA GLU A 42 38.67 -14.78 -17.23
C GLU A 42 38.38 -16.19 -16.70
N PHE A 43 37.91 -16.28 -15.45
CA PHE A 43 37.39 -17.53 -14.89
C PHE A 43 35.99 -17.85 -15.46
N ASP A 44 35.46 -19.04 -15.15
CA ASP A 44 34.11 -19.42 -15.59
C ASP A 44 33.06 -18.42 -15.12
N ILE A 45 32.17 -18.03 -16.04
CA ILE A 45 31.06 -17.12 -15.78
C ILE A 45 30.00 -17.84 -14.95
N VAL A 46 29.62 -17.25 -13.83
CA VAL A 46 28.51 -17.70 -12.99
C VAL A 46 27.38 -16.67 -13.02
N SER A 47 26.13 -17.11 -13.00
CA SER A 47 24.98 -16.21 -12.90
C SER A 47 24.23 -16.39 -11.58
N ALA A 48 23.62 -15.31 -11.11
CA ALA A 48 22.76 -15.32 -9.94
C ALA A 48 21.59 -14.35 -10.10
N MET A 49 20.38 -14.82 -9.78
CA MET A 49 19.18 -13.99 -9.68
C MET A 49 19.07 -13.38 -8.29
N VAL A 50 19.03 -12.05 -8.21
CA VAL A 50 18.84 -11.35 -6.93
C VAL A 50 17.40 -11.53 -6.47
N LYS A 51 17.21 -12.12 -5.28
CA LYS A 51 15.89 -12.31 -4.67
C LYS A 51 15.22 -10.95 -4.39
N GLY A 52 13.91 -10.89 -4.60
CA GLY A 52 13.08 -9.70 -4.33
C GLY A 52 12.30 -9.23 -5.56
N ILE A 53 11.59 -8.11 -5.41
CA ILE A 53 10.74 -7.54 -6.46
C ILE A 53 11.47 -6.40 -7.15
N ARG A 54 11.44 -6.36 -8.48
CA ARG A 54 11.74 -5.14 -9.23
C ARG A 54 10.47 -4.33 -9.36
N LEU A 55 10.45 -3.10 -8.84
CA LEU A 55 9.32 -2.17 -8.97
C LEU A 55 9.67 -1.07 -9.98
N ALA A 56 8.86 -0.94 -11.04
CA ALA A 56 9.00 0.09 -12.06
C ALA A 56 7.77 0.99 -12.04
N VAL A 57 8.00 2.29 -12.25
CA VAL A 57 6.96 3.31 -12.19
C VAL A 57 7.01 4.15 -13.45
N THR A 58 5.87 4.24 -14.13
CA THR A 58 5.66 5.04 -15.32
C THR A 58 4.66 6.16 -15.00
N PRO A 59 5.07 7.43 -15.04
CA PRO A 59 4.18 8.57 -14.83
C PRO A 59 3.02 8.64 -15.84
N GLN A 60 1.84 8.97 -15.35
CA GLN A 60 0.62 9.28 -16.12
C GLN A 60 -0.09 10.49 -15.50
N ASP A 61 -1.14 10.98 -16.18
CA ASP A 61 -1.96 12.09 -15.67
C ASP A 61 -2.71 11.70 -14.41
N ALA A 62 -2.41 12.42 -13.33
CA ALA A 62 -2.92 12.20 -11.97
C ALA A 62 -2.77 10.73 -11.51
N SER A 63 -1.80 10.00 -12.07
CA SER A 63 -1.64 8.57 -11.84
C SER A 63 -0.22 8.06 -12.08
N LEU A 64 0.09 6.90 -11.50
CA LEU A 64 1.32 6.15 -11.75
C LEU A 64 0.93 4.76 -12.22
N LEU A 65 1.42 4.35 -13.39
CA LEU A 65 1.38 2.94 -13.78
C LEU A 65 2.58 2.26 -13.12
N ILE A 66 2.28 1.27 -12.28
CA ILE A 66 3.26 0.52 -11.52
C ILE A 66 3.33 -0.87 -12.12
N ASP A 67 4.53 -1.32 -12.46
CA ASP A 67 4.80 -2.66 -12.99
C ASP A 67 5.82 -3.35 -12.07
N TRP A 68 5.61 -4.63 -11.77
CA TRP A 68 6.53 -5.40 -10.94
C TRP A 68 6.77 -6.82 -11.43
N SER A 69 7.99 -7.30 -11.16
CA SER A 69 8.41 -8.64 -11.56
C SER A 69 7.70 -9.74 -10.76
N THR A 70 7.63 -10.93 -11.34
CA THR A 70 7.25 -12.15 -10.62
C THR A 70 8.29 -12.44 -9.54
N LEU A 71 7.82 -12.70 -8.31
CA LEU A 71 8.69 -13.14 -7.24
C LEU A 71 9.01 -14.61 -7.41
N ALA A 72 10.29 -14.95 -7.62
CA ALA A 72 10.77 -16.33 -7.52
C ALA A 72 10.97 -16.67 -6.04
N THR A 73 9.86 -16.94 -5.35
CA THR A 73 9.85 -17.38 -3.95
C THR A 73 9.45 -18.84 -3.87
N GLU A 74 9.97 -19.55 -2.86
CA GLU A 74 9.62 -20.94 -2.58
C GLU A 74 8.19 -21.06 -2.02
N ALA A 75 7.67 -20.00 -1.41
CA ALA A 75 6.36 -19.96 -0.78
C ALA A 75 5.33 -19.23 -1.67
N PRO A 76 4.12 -19.77 -1.85
CA PRO A 76 3.07 -19.08 -2.61
C PRO A 76 2.66 -17.76 -1.92
N LEU A 77 2.31 -16.76 -2.73
CA LEU A 77 1.87 -15.44 -2.28
C LEU A 77 0.35 -15.33 -2.27
N SER A 78 -0.22 -14.72 -1.23
CA SER A 78 -1.66 -14.40 -1.18
C SER A 78 -2.00 -13.04 -1.77
N SER A 79 -1.15 -12.04 -1.53
CA SER A 79 -1.39 -10.66 -1.92
C SER A 79 -0.11 -9.84 -1.90
N PHE A 80 -0.20 -8.61 -2.40
CA PHE A 80 0.79 -7.56 -2.16
C PHE A 80 0.16 -6.41 -1.39
N ILE A 81 0.95 -5.76 -0.55
CA ILE A 81 0.59 -4.52 0.11
C ILE A 81 1.36 -3.39 -0.58
N LEU A 82 0.64 -2.45 -1.18
CA LEU A 82 1.20 -1.22 -1.72
C LEU A 82 0.97 -0.09 -0.73
N GLU A 83 2.05 0.45 -0.19
CA GLU A 83 2.07 1.63 0.68
C GLU A 83 2.64 2.81 -0.10
N TYR A 84 2.05 4.00 0.02
CA TYR A 84 2.55 5.19 -0.67
C TYR A 84 2.29 6.49 0.11
N GLY A 85 3.11 7.51 -0.17
CA GLY A 85 3.02 8.82 0.47
C GLY A 85 3.88 9.87 -0.26
N ALA A 86 3.69 11.14 0.08
CA ALA A 86 4.45 12.26 -0.51
C ALA A 86 5.78 12.54 0.20
N GLU A 87 6.03 11.88 1.34
CA GLU A 87 7.24 12.00 2.13
C GLU A 87 8.01 10.68 2.10
N PRO A 88 9.36 10.70 2.08
CA PRO A 88 10.17 9.49 2.17
C PRO A 88 9.84 8.71 3.45
N GLU A 89 9.71 7.38 3.32
CA GLU A 89 9.46 6.44 4.43
C GLU A 89 8.17 6.68 5.25
N LYS A 90 7.38 7.69 4.91
CA LYS A 90 6.12 8.02 5.56
C LYS A 90 4.98 7.77 4.60
N PHE A 91 4.48 6.54 4.65
CA PHE A 91 3.34 6.11 3.85
C PHE A 91 2.04 6.48 4.55
N THR A 92 1.22 7.31 3.90
CA THR A 92 -0.08 7.76 4.42
C THR A 92 -1.22 6.89 3.92
N GLU A 93 -0.99 6.16 2.83
CA GLU A 93 -2.01 5.36 2.15
C GLU A 93 -1.53 3.90 1.98
N LYS A 94 -2.50 2.97 2.04
CA LYS A 94 -2.27 1.52 1.88
C LYS A 94 -3.31 0.90 0.95
N ARG A 95 -2.89 -0.02 0.09
CA ARG A 95 -3.75 -0.81 -0.81
C ARG A 95 -3.34 -2.28 -0.76
N PHE A 96 -4.33 -3.17 -0.82
CA PHE A 96 -4.11 -4.60 -0.98
C PHE A 96 -4.33 -4.97 -2.46
N LEU A 97 -3.34 -5.61 -3.05
CA LEU A 97 -3.33 -6.04 -4.44
C LEU A 97 -3.34 -7.57 -4.49
N ASN A 98 -4.04 -8.14 -5.47
CA ASN A 98 -4.05 -9.58 -5.69
C ASN A 98 -2.64 -10.07 -6.09
N SER A 99 -2.21 -11.24 -5.58
CA SER A 99 -0.90 -11.83 -5.89
C SER A 99 -0.69 -12.21 -7.35
N GLU A 100 -1.76 -12.32 -8.15
CA GLU A 100 -1.68 -12.58 -9.60
C GLU A 100 -1.37 -11.31 -10.41
N LEU A 101 -1.59 -10.12 -9.85
CA LEU A 101 -1.30 -8.87 -10.54
C LEU A 101 0.21 -8.66 -10.71
N ARG A 102 0.59 -8.11 -11.86
CA ARG A 102 1.96 -7.66 -12.18
C ARG A 102 2.03 -6.19 -12.53
N ASN A 103 0.87 -5.56 -12.64
CA ASN A 103 0.76 -4.13 -12.83
C ASN A 103 -0.47 -3.59 -12.10
N TYR A 104 -0.43 -2.30 -11.83
CA TYR A 104 -1.52 -1.57 -11.20
C TYR A 104 -1.41 -0.09 -11.53
N THR A 105 -2.53 0.52 -11.91
CA THR A 105 -2.61 1.98 -12.07
C THR A 105 -3.02 2.60 -10.75
N LEU A 106 -2.08 3.23 -10.07
CA LEU A 106 -2.35 4.06 -8.89
C LEU A 106 -2.91 5.40 -9.36
N ARG A 107 -4.18 5.67 -9.08
CA ARG A 107 -4.91 6.86 -9.54
C ARG A 107 -5.14 7.86 -8.41
N ASN A 108 -5.65 9.04 -8.79
CA ASN A 108 -6.04 10.13 -7.89
C ASN A 108 -4.83 10.73 -7.16
N LEU A 109 -3.72 10.85 -7.87
CA LEU A 109 -2.52 11.50 -7.39
C LEU A 109 -2.48 12.95 -7.86
N ILE A 110 -1.80 13.81 -7.10
CA ILE A 110 -1.58 15.20 -7.48
C ILE A 110 -0.40 15.23 -8.45
N ASN A 111 -0.56 15.91 -9.58
CA ASN A 111 0.53 16.09 -10.55
C ASN A 111 1.65 16.94 -9.94
N ASP A 112 2.88 16.71 -10.40
CA ASP A 112 4.09 17.40 -9.92
C ASP A 112 4.46 17.14 -8.44
N VAL A 113 3.67 16.32 -7.73
CA VAL A 113 4.00 15.82 -6.39
C VAL A 113 4.74 14.50 -6.53
N LYS A 114 5.96 14.43 -5.98
CA LYS A 114 6.71 13.17 -5.89
C LYS A 114 6.07 12.25 -4.85
N TYR A 115 5.76 11.04 -5.24
CA TYR A 115 5.30 9.97 -4.36
C TYR A 115 6.38 8.91 -4.18
N TYR A 116 6.50 8.42 -2.96
CA TYR A 116 7.31 7.27 -2.55
C TYR A 116 6.39 6.08 -2.36
N LEU A 117 6.78 4.94 -2.93
CA LEU A 117 5.99 3.71 -2.95
C LEU A 117 6.80 2.58 -2.34
N LYS A 118 6.14 1.70 -1.60
CA LYS A 118 6.69 0.45 -1.09
C LYS A 118 5.70 -0.67 -1.38
N LEU A 119 6.16 -1.70 -2.08
CA LEU A 119 5.40 -2.90 -2.39
C LEU A 119 5.95 -4.07 -1.60
N THR A 120 5.14 -4.63 -0.69
CA THR A 120 5.55 -5.75 0.17
C THR A 120 4.70 -6.99 -0.13
N PRO A 121 5.31 -8.15 -0.43
CA PRO A 121 4.57 -9.39 -0.63
C PRO A 121 4.06 -9.98 0.69
N VAL A 122 2.92 -10.64 0.61
CA VAL A 122 2.31 -11.39 1.72
C VAL A 122 2.11 -12.83 1.29
N ASP A 123 2.53 -13.78 2.12
CA ASP A 123 2.40 -15.21 1.82
C ASP A 123 0.95 -15.71 2.04
N VAL A 124 0.70 -16.99 1.75
CA VAL A 124 -0.59 -17.65 2.00
C VAL A 124 -0.96 -17.78 3.49
N THR A 125 -0.02 -17.61 4.40
CA THR A 125 -0.26 -17.63 5.85
C THR A 125 -0.64 -16.25 6.40
N GLY A 126 -0.51 -15.20 5.59
CA GLY A 126 -0.72 -13.81 5.98
C GLY A 126 0.54 -13.13 6.52
N GLN A 127 1.70 -13.77 6.46
CA GLN A 127 2.97 -13.20 6.84
C GLN A 127 3.43 -12.18 5.81
N ILE A 128 3.74 -10.98 6.28
CA ILE A 128 4.35 -9.90 5.49
C ILE A 128 5.85 -10.19 5.36
N ILE A 129 6.35 -10.27 4.14
CA ILE A 129 7.76 -10.58 3.86
C ILE A 129 8.50 -9.27 3.52
N GLU A 130 8.89 -8.54 4.56
CA GLU A 130 9.56 -7.23 4.43
C GLU A 130 10.89 -7.29 3.66
N ASP A 131 11.65 -8.38 3.82
CA ASP A 131 12.95 -8.58 3.18
C ASP A 131 12.86 -8.66 1.64
N LEU A 132 11.67 -8.91 1.11
CA LEU A 132 11.40 -8.97 -0.33
C LEU A 132 10.60 -7.76 -0.82
N SER A 133 10.43 -6.73 0.03
CA SER A 133 9.78 -5.49 -0.36
C SER A 133 10.60 -4.73 -1.39
N ALA A 134 9.92 -3.96 -2.23
CA ALA A 134 10.54 -3.10 -3.21
C ALA A 134 10.04 -1.67 -3.05
N THR A 135 10.95 -0.72 -3.18
CA THR A 135 10.64 0.70 -3.15
C THR A 135 10.82 1.32 -4.52
N ALA A 136 10.00 2.33 -4.80
CA ALA A 136 10.13 3.15 -5.99
C ALA A 136 9.64 4.57 -5.70
N GLU A 137 9.98 5.50 -6.59
CA GLU A 137 9.43 6.85 -6.59
C GLU A 137 8.86 7.18 -7.96
N GLY A 138 7.85 8.06 -7.96
CA GLY A 138 7.22 8.52 -9.19
C GLY A 138 6.58 9.87 -8.99
N THR A 139 6.63 10.71 -10.03
CA THR A 139 5.94 12.00 -10.05
C THR A 139 4.92 11.95 -11.18
N PRO A 140 3.62 11.91 -10.90
CA PRO A 140 2.57 11.95 -11.91
C PRO A 140 2.71 13.21 -12.77
N ASN A 141 2.38 13.11 -14.04
CA ASN A 141 2.56 14.18 -15.02
C ASN A 141 1.25 14.53 -15.70
N GLY A 142 0.93 15.82 -15.83
CA GLY A 142 -0.28 16.21 -16.54
C GLY A 142 -0.59 17.69 -16.37
N GLN A 143 -1.55 18.19 -17.13
CA GLN A 143 -2.00 19.59 -17.11
C GLN A 143 -3.01 19.86 -15.96
N GLY A 144 -2.93 19.06 -14.90
CA GLY A 144 -3.81 19.12 -13.73
C GLY A 144 -3.34 20.12 -12.67
N PHE A 145 -4.10 20.25 -11.58
CA PHE A 145 -3.81 21.16 -10.46
C PHE A 145 -2.40 20.94 -9.91
N SER A 146 -1.51 21.92 -10.11
CA SER A 146 -0.16 21.97 -9.55
C SER A 146 -0.14 23.00 -8.43
N ILE A 147 0.26 22.58 -7.22
CA ILE A 147 0.41 23.48 -6.09
C ILE A 147 1.74 24.23 -6.29
N THR A 148 1.67 25.52 -6.58
CA THR A 148 2.88 26.35 -6.70
C THR A 148 3.22 26.95 -5.33
N PRO A 149 4.51 27.13 -4.98
CA PRO A 149 4.88 27.92 -3.79
C PRO A 149 4.24 29.31 -3.87
N GLY A 150 3.16 29.52 -3.10
CA GLY A 150 2.35 30.74 -3.14
C GLY A 150 0.84 30.51 -3.22
N ASP A 151 0.36 29.29 -3.49
CA ASP A 151 -1.07 29.00 -3.45
C ASP A 151 -1.61 29.08 -2.02
N GLU A 152 -2.60 29.95 -1.81
CA GLU A 152 -3.28 30.10 -0.53
C GLU A 152 -4.15 28.88 -0.25
N VAL A 153 -4.00 28.30 0.95
CA VAL A 153 -4.89 27.24 1.41
C VAL A 153 -6.31 27.81 1.47
N PRO A 154 -7.32 27.20 0.80
CA PRO A 154 -8.65 27.79 0.64
C PRO A 154 -9.48 27.85 1.94
N PHE A 155 -8.89 27.50 3.07
CA PHE A 155 -9.49 27.62 4.40
C PHE A 155 -8.48 28.20 5.39
N ASP A 156 -8.97 29.08 6.27
CA ASP A 156 -8.21 29.73 7.32
C ASP A 156 -7.70 28.68 8.33
N THR A 157 -6.38 28.50 8.39
CA THR A 157 -5.72 27.59 9.33
C THR A 157 -5.45 28.23 10.69
N THR A 158 -5.79 29.51 10.87
CA THR A 158 -5.64 30.17 12.17
C THR A 158 -6.76 29.73 13.10
N ILE A 159 -6.42 28.91 14.10
CA ILE A 159 -7.30 28.66 15.24
C ILE A 159 -7.42 29.98 16.00
N ARG A 160 -8.49 30.74 15.73
CA ARG A 160 -8.84 31.92 16.53
C ARG A 160 -9.14 31.49 17.97
N THR A 161 -8.17 31.67 18.86
CA THR A 161 -8.44 31.67 20.31
C THR A 161 -9.39 32.84 20.59
N ILE A 162 -10.65 32.51 20.90
CA ILE A 162 -11.70 33.51 21.12
C ILE A 162 -11.48 34.15 22.50
N THR A 163 -10.69 35.21 22.59
CA THR A 163 -10.74 36.10 23.75
C THR A 163 -11.99 36.96 23.61
N ARG A 164 -13.05 36.58 24.33
CA ARG A 164 -14.33 37.30 24.40
C ARG A 164 -14.12 38.71 24.94
N THR A 165 -13.98 39.68 24.06
CA THR A 165 -14.21 41.09 24.36
C THR A 165 -15.41 41.54 23.54
N THR A 166 -16.48 41.87 24.26
CA THR A 166 -17.74 42.36 23.74
C THR A 166 -17.53 43.68 22.98
N THR A 167 -17.98 43.76 21.72
CA THR A 167 -18.78 44.83 21.08
C THR A 167 -18.48 44.89 19.56
N ALA A 168 -19.53 45.05 18.75
CA ALA A 168 -19.60 45.16 17.29
C ALA A 168 -19.79 43.83 16.50
N THR A 169 -21.06 43.50 16.29
CA THR A 169 -21.56 42.44 15.40
C THR A 169 -21.35 42.83 13.93
N VAL A 170 -20.35 42.23 13.28
CA VAL A 170 -20.35 42.06 11.83
C VAL A 170 -20.72 40.59 11.58
N ALA A 171 -21.92 40.37 11.03
CA ALA A 171 -22.37 39.03 10.67
C ALA A 171 -21.49 38.47 9.53
N PRO A 172 -21.10 37.18 9.58
CA PRO A 172 -20.34 36.55 8.51
C PRO A 172 -21.12 36.57 7.18
N PRO A 173 -20.44 36.61 6.02
CA PRO A 173 -21.12 36.50 4.73
C PRO A 173 -21.88 35.17 4.64
N ASP A 174 -23.16 35.27 4.34
CA ASP A 174 -24.08 34.13 4.29
C ASP A 174 -23.86 33.33 3.00
N VAL A 175 -23.01 32.30 3.10
CA VAL A 175 -22.61 31.41 1.99
C VAL A 175 -23.67 30.36 1.63
N HIS A 176 -24.86 30.40 2.23
CA HIS A 176 -25.90 29.37 2.06
C HIS A 176 -27.21 29.86 1.45
N ARG A 177 -27.21 31.04 0.81
CA ARG A 177 -28.40 31.67 0.22
C ARG A 177 -29.10 30.85 -0.87
N SER A 178 -28.45 29.81 -1.40
CA SER A 178 -28.99 28.92 -2.44
C SER A 178 -29.26 27.49 -1.95
N ALA A 179 -29.05 27.19 -0.66
CA ALA A 179 -29.40 25.89 -0.12
C ALA A 179 -30.94 25.80 0.04
N PRO A 180 -31.61 24.80 -0.55
CA PRO A 180 -33.05 24.63 -0.38
C PRO A 180 -33.40 24.48 1.11
N HIS A 181 -34.20 25.39 1.65
CA HIS A 181 -34.67 25.30 3.03
C HIS A 181 -35.81 24.29 3.13
N THR A 182 -35.62 23.23 3.92
CA THR A 182 -36.72 22.35 4.32
C THR A 182 -37.56 23.03 5.41
N ALA A 183 -38.88 22.96 5.27
CA ALA A 183 -39.81 23.65 6.16
C ALA A 183 -39.66 23.18 7.62
N ALA A 184 -39.67 24.15 8.56
CA ALA A 184 -39.41 23.94 9.99
C ALA A 184 -40.56 23.28 10.79
N THR A 185 -41.56 22.71 10.13
CA THR A 185 -42.69 22.03 10.81
C THR A 185 -43.04 20.74 10.08
N GLY A 186 -42.53 19.63 10.60
CA GLY A 186 -42.78 18.28 10.13
C GLY A 186 -41.57 17.40 10.44
N LEU A 187 -41.79 16.27 11.13
CA LEU A 187 -40.72 15.33 11.49
C LEU A 187 -39.91 14.96 10.23
N PRO A 188 -38.56 15.03 10.28
CA PRO A 188 -37.72 14.79 9.12
C PRO A 188 -37.94 13.37 8.57
N THR A 189 -38.00 13.24 7.25
CA THR A 189 -38.23 11.97 6.52
C THR A 189 -37.20 10.88 6.83
N VAL A 190 -36.05 11.22 7.41
CA VAL A 190 -35.05 10.25 7.90
C VAL A 190 -35.53 9.52 9.17
N ALA A 191 -36.41 10.13 9.97
CA ALA A 191 -36.93 9.52 11.19
C ALA A 191 -37.80 8.28 10.91
N TRP A 192 -38.42 8.19 9.74
CA TRP A 192 -39.18 7.01 9.31
C TRP A 192 -38.28 5.80 9.01
N TRP A 193 -37.08 6.02 8.48
CA TRP A 193 -36.13 4.93 8.18
C TRP A 193 -35.42 4.41 9.44
N ALA A 194 -35.18 5.28 10.43
CA ALA A 194 -34.55 4.90 11.69
C ALA A 194 -35.45 3.98 12.56
N LEU A 195 -36.77 4.16 12.53
CA LEU A 195 -37.71 3.29 13.25
C LEU A 195 -37.98 1.95 12.53
N ALA A 196 -37.95 1.92 11.19
CA ALA A 196 -38.14 0.67 10.44
C ALA A 196 -36.89 -0.24 10.46
N GLY A 197 -35.69 0.32 10.41
CA GLY A 197 -34.44 -0.45 10.36
C GLY A 197 -34.07 -1.16 11.66
N SER A 198 -34.40 -0.57 12.81
CA SER A 198 -34.03 -1.11 14.13
C SER A 198 -34.82 -2.37 14.50
N ALA A 199 -36.09 -2.49 14.09
CA ALA A 199 -36.89 -3.70 14.33
C ALA A 199 -36.42 -4.91 13.48
N ALA A 200 -36.00 -4.69 12.23
CA ALA A 200 -35.52 -5.75 11.34
C ALA A 200 -34.17 -6.31 11.79
N ALA A 201 -33.24 -5.46 12.22
CA ALA A 201 -31.94 -5.88 12.76
C ALA A 201 -32.09 -6.68 14.07
N GLY A 202 -33.01 -6.27 14.95
CA GLY A 202 -33.32 -6.98 16.19
C GLY A 202 -33.88 -8.39 15.96
N LEU A 203 -34.84 -8.55 15.04
CA LEU A 203 -35.40 -9.85 14.68
C LEU A 203 -34.37 -10.76 13.98
N MET A 204 -33.52 -10.20 13.11
CA MET A 204 -32.47 -10.94 12.43
C MET A 204 -31.38 -11.42 13.39
N PHE A 205 -30.98 -10.59 14.37
CA PHE A 205 -30.04 -10.97 15.42
C PHE A 205 -30.62 -12.05 16.36
N TYR A 206 -31.91 -11.94 16.71
CA TYR A 206 -32.61 -12.94 17.53
C TYR A 206 -32.74 -14.30 16.82
N TRP A 207 -33.05 -14.31 15.52
CA TRP A 207 -33.10 -15.53 14.72
C TRP A 207 -31.72 -16.18 14.50
N ASN A 208 -30.69 -15.37 14.26
CA ASN A 208 -29.33 -15.89 14.07
C ASN A 208 -28.76 -16.47 15.37
N ARG A 209 -29.09 -15.90 16.53
CA ARG A 209 -28.72 -16.45 17.84
C ARG A 209 -29.42 -17.78 18.14
N ARG A 210 -30.70 -17.94 17.76
CA ARG A 210 -31.42 -19.23 17.91
C ARG A 210 -30.81 -20.34 17.06
N ARG A 211 -30.41 -20.06 15.81
CA ARG A 211 -29.78 -21.07 14.93
C ARG A 211 -28.45 -21.58 15.48
N LYS A 212 -27.64 -20.72 16.11
CA LYS A 212 -26.35 -21.12 16.70
C LYS A 212 -26.48 -22.03 17.92
N LEU A 213 -27.57 -21.97 18.68
CA LEU A 213 -27.80 -22.83 19.85
C LEU A 213 -28.20 -24.28 19.47
N HIS A 214 -28.87 -24.47 18.34
CA HIS A 214 -29.21 -25.82 17.86
C HIS A 214 -27.97 -26.58 17.34
N ALA A 215 -27.00 -25.88 16.75
CA ALA A 215 -25.76 -26.49 16.29
C ALA A 215 -24.87 -26.99 17.43
N THR A 216 -24.80 -26.25 18.54
CA THR A 216 -24.01 -26.67 19.72
C THR A 216 -24.65 -27.83 20.47
N ALA A 217 -25.99 -27.90 20.54
CA ALA A 217 -26.70 -29.02 21.15
C ALA A 217 -26.59 -30.31 20.31
N ALA A 218 -26.72 -30.21 18.98
CA ALA A 218 -26.55 -31.34 18.08
C ALA A 218 -25.12 -31.89 18.09
N PHE A 219 -24.12 -31.02 18.21
CA PHE A 219 -22.71 -31.42 18.35
C PHE A 219 -22.43 -32.15 19.67
N LEU A 220 -22.97 -31.65 20.80
CA LEU A 220 -22.82 -32.31 22.10
C LEU A 220 -23.55 -33.67 22.15
N GLN A 221 -24.73 -33.77 21.53
CA GLN A 221 -25.48 -35.01 21.43
C GLN A 221 -24.81 -36.04 20.50
N ALA A 222 -24.13 -35.57 19.44
CA ALA A 222 -23.29 -36.42 18.59
C ALA A 222 -22.04 -36.93 19.33
N MET A 223 -21.39 -36.09 20.15
CA MET A 223 -20.27 -36.53 21.00
C MET A 223 -20.70 -37.57 22.06
N GLU A 224 -21.87 -37.41 22.67
CA GLU A 224 -22.37 -38.37 23.67
C GLU A 224 -22.67 -39.76 23.05
N SER A 225 -23.15 -39.79 21.81
CA SER A 225 -23.40 -41.06 21.09
C SER A 225 -22.13 -41.83 20.75
N HIS A 226 -20.99 -41.14 20.59
CA HIS A 226 -19.69 -41.76 20.34
C HIS A 226 -19.04 -42.33 21.61
N TYR A 227 -19.36 -41.79 22.78
CA TYR A 227 -18.83 -42.26 24.07
C TYR A 227 -19.57 -43.49 24.65
N LYS A 228 -20.79 -43.79 24.18
CA LYS A 228 -21.57 -44.96 24.64
C LYS A 228 -21.36 -46.23 23.80
N ARG A 229 -20.40 -46.23 22.86
CA ARG A 229 -20.10 -47.37 21.97
C ARG A 229 -18.62 -47.79 21.98
N THR A 230 -18.06 -47.85 23.19
CA THR A 230 -16.85 -48.60 23.60
C THR A 230 -17.12 -49.12 24.99
#